data_AF-A0A1B3X4B2-F1
#
_entry.id   AF-A0A1B3X4B2-F1
#
_cell.length_a   1.000
_cell.length_b   1.000
_cell.length_c   1.000
_cell.angle_alpha   90.00
_cell.angle_beta   90.00
_cell.angle_gamma   90.00
#
_symmetry.space_group_name_H-M   'P 1'
#
loop_
_entity.id
_entity.type
_entity.pdbx_description
1 polymer ?
#
loop_
_entity_poly.entity_id
_entity_poly.type
_entity_poly.pdbx_seq_one_letter_code
_entity_poly.pdbx_strand_id
1 'polypeptide(L)'
;MWSLILLVILGVAVIFRTMYYYKRKEISLQGLQSIVGIFCLIVLGTGPCVVDHFFLKTRIFLETDVGFGVQIFYIGATLFIGSYFTYRYTQYLNKTDPEVLLKADKKNLRVKFAFERVAWLWVVGALFMIGGITIILYYL
;
A
#
# COMPACT_ATOMS: atom_id res chain seq x y z
N MET A 1 -11.24 16.55 -7.01
CA MET A 1 -9.86 16.76 -7.51
C MET A 1 -8.94 17.46 -6.52
N TRP A 2 -9.29 18.65 -5.99
CA TRP A 2 -8.45 19.38 -5.03
C TRP A 2 -8.10 18.59 -3.75
N SER A 3 -9.06 17.84 -3.22
CA SER A 3 -8.85 16.93 -2.08
C SER A 3 -7.81 15.85 -2.35
N LEU A 4 -7.79 15.30 -3.57
CA LEU A 4 -6.85 14.28 -4.02
C LEU A 4 -5.42 14.82 -4.15
N ILE A 5 -5.29 16.01 -4.74
CA ILE A 5 -4.00 16.71 -4.88
C ILE A 5 -3.41 17.02 -3.51
N LEU A 6 -4.22 17.54 -2.57
CA LEU A 6 -3.78 17.80 -1.20
C LEU A 6 -3.30 16.53 -0.50
N LEU A 7 -4.00 15.42 -0.71
CA LEU A 7 -3.67 14.13 -0.09
C LEU A 7 -2.34 13.56 -0.63
N VAL A 8 -2.08 13.71 -1.93
CA VAL A 8 -0.79 13.36 -2.54
C VAL A 8 0.34 14.26 -2.00
N ILE A 9 0.14 15.58 -1.93
CA ILE A 9 1.14 16.53 -1.40
C ILE A 9 1.48 16.20 0.06
N LEU A 10 0.45 15.97 0.89
CA LEU A 10 0.63 15.56 2.28
C LEU A 10 1.40 14.25 2.38
N GLY A 11 1.05 13.25 1.58
CA GLY A 11 1.74 11.96 1.59
C GLY A 11 3.20 12.07 1.15
N VAL A 12 3.51 12.88 0.13
CA VAL A 12 4.90 13.17 -0.28
C VAL A 12 5.67 13.85 0.86
N ALA A 13 5.09 14.85 1.52
CA ALA A 13 5.72 15.51 2.67
C ALA A 13 5.99 14.53 3.83
N VAL A 14 5.07 13.58 4.09
CA VAL A 14 5.26 12.51 5.07
C VAL A 14 6.43 11.61 4.67
N ILE A 15 6.55 11.20 3.40
CA ILE A 15 7.70 10.40 2.93
C ILE A 15 9.01 11.15 3.14
N PHE A 16 9.11 12.42 2.72
CA PHE A 16 10.31 13.22 2.90
C PHE A 16 10.72 13.34 4.37
N ARG A 17 9.75 13.59 5.26
CA ARG A 17 9.98 13.62 6.71
C ARG A 17 10.47 12.27 7.22
N THR A 18 9.91 11.17 6.72
CA THR A 18 10.29 9.82 7.12
C THR A 18 11.70 9.46 6.65
N MET A 19 12.06 9.83 5.42
CA MET A 19 13.43 9.70 4.90
C MET A 19 14.43 10.52 5.72
N TYR A 20 14.02 11.71 6.18
CA TYR A 20 14.84 12.52 7.08
C TYR A 20 15.11 11.80 8.41
N TYR A 21 14.09 11.20 9.02
CA TYR A 21 14.25 10.36 10.21
C TYR A 21 15.10 9.12 9.95
N TYR A 22 14.98 8.51 8.77
CA TYR A 22 15.82 7.37 8.38
C TYR A 22 17.30 7.76 8.28
N LYS A 23 17.60 8.92 7.67
CA LYS A 23 18.98 9.44 7.60
C LYS A 23 19.58 9.71 8.99
N ARG A 24 18.75 10.08 9.97
CA ARG A 24 19.15 10.24 11.37
C ARG A 24 19.22 8.93 12.18
N LYS A 25 18.96 7.79 11.54
CA LYS A 25 18.86 6.46 12.19
C LYS A 25 17.82 6.43 13.31
N GLU A 26 16.73 7.20 13.17
CA GLU A 26 15.64 7.24 14.16
C GLU A 26 14.50 6.26 13.82
N ILE A 27 14.45 5.75 12.58
CA ILE A 27 13.48 4.76 12.09
C ILE A 27 14.21 3.64 11.32
N SER A 28 13.72 2.42 11.44
CA SER A 28 14.21 1.27 10.69
C SER A 28 13.86 1.33 9.21
N LEU A 29 14.57 0.54 8.41
CA LEU A 29 14.26 0.35 6.99
C LEU A 29 12.84 -0.22 6.81
N GLN A 30 12.42 -1.13 7.68
CA GLN A 30 11.09 -1.72 7.67
C GLN A 30 10.00 -0.68 7.97
N GLY A 31 10.25 0.24 8.92
CA GLY A 31 9.34 1.34 9.20
C GLY A 31 9.20 2.31 8.02
N LEU A 32 10.31 2.63 7.36
CA LEU A 32 10.29 3.43 6.14
C LEU A 32 9.49 2.73 5.02
N GLN A 33 9.73 1.44 4.79
CA GLN A 33 9.02 0.65 3.78
C GLN A 33 7.51 0.57 4.06
N SER A 34 7.09 0.44 5.33
CA SER A 34 5.68 0.45 5.69
C SER A 34 5.02 1.80 5.39
N ILE A 35 5.66 2.92 5.70
CA ILE A 35 5.13 4.26 5.40
C ILE A 35 5.04 4.49 3.89
N VAL A 36 6.06 4.11 3.13
CA VAL A 36 6.03 4.17 1.67
C VAL A 36 4.93 3.27 1.11
N GLY A 37 4.77 2.06 1.62
CA GLY A 37 3.71 1.13 1.22
C GLY A 37 2.31 1.69 1.46
N ILE A 38 2.06 2.33 2.60
CA ILE A 38 0.78 3.01 2.91
C ILE A 38 0.54 4.14 1.93
N PHE A 39 1.56 4.95 1.61
CA PHE A 39 1.43 6.00 0.60
C PHE A 39 1.11 5.43 -0.79
N CYS A 40 1.80 4.36 -1.20
CA CYS A 40 1.50 3.68 -2.46
C CYS A 40 0.06 3.14 -2.49
N LEU A 41 -0.46 2.59 -1.39
CA LEU A 41 -1.86 2.16 -1.30
C LEU A 41 -2.83 3.33 -1.50
N ILE A 42 -2.54 4.49 -0.91
CA ILE A 42 -3.36 5.69 -1.10
C ILE A 42 -3.34 6.12 -2.56
N VAL A 43 -2.15 6.21 -3.18
CA VAL A 43 -2.02 6.62 -4.58
C VAL A 43 -2.71 5.63 -5.51
N LEU A 44 -2.46 4.33 -5.35
CA LEU A 44 -3.07 3.27 -6.16
C LEU A 44 -4.58 3.16 -5.93
N GLY A 45 -5.05 3.22 -4.69
CA GLY A 45 -6.49 3.20 -4.38
C GLY A 45 -7.26 4.37 -5.02
N THR A 46 -6.57 5.48 -5.29
CA THR A 46 -7.17 6.63 -5.98
C THR A 46 -7.04 6.60 -7.49
N GLY A 47 -6.18 5.73 -8.03
CA GLY A 47 -5.97 5.54 -9.47
C GLY A 47 -7.28 5.25 -10.24
N PRO A 48 -8.12 4.29 -9.81
CA PRO A 48 -9.39 3.98 -10.47
C PRO A 48 -10.35 5.18 -10.51
N CYS A 49 -10.45 5.94 -9.41
CA CYS A 49 -11.28 7.15 -9.34
C CYS A 49 -10.80 8.24 -10.30
N VAL A 50 -9.48 8.35 -10.53
CA VAL A 50 -8.91 9.30 -11.48
C VAL A 50 -9.08 8.81 -12.92
N VAL A 51 -8.85 7.53 -13.18
CA VAL A 51 -8.99 6.93 -14.52
C VAL A 51 -10.44 6.97 -14.99
N ASP A 52 -11.41 6.63 -14.14
CA ASP A 52 -12.84 6.65 -14.51
C ASP A 52 -13.36 8.09 -14.74
N HIS A 53 -12.78 9.08 -14.05
CA HIS A 53 -13.15 10.49 -14.22
C HIS A 53 -12.54 11.14 -15.48
N PHE A 54 -11.31 10.77 -15.86
CA PHE A 54 -10.61 11.37 -17.01
C PHE A 54 -10.74 10.59 -18.31
N PHE A 55 -10.89 9.27 -18.24
CA PHE A 55 -10.91 8.39 -19.40
C PHE A 55 -12.24 7.65 -19.50
N LEU A 56 -13.30 8.37 -19.92
CA LEU A 56 -14.59 7.79 -20.32
C LEU A 56 -14.45 6.69 -21.41
N LYS A 57 -13.34 6.68 -22.17
CA LYS A 57 -13.02 5.65 -23.17
C LYS A 57 -12.56 4.31 -22.59
N THR A 58 -12.12 4.25 -21.33
CA THR A 58 -11.64 3.01 -20.68
C THR A 58 -12.78 2.06 -20.33
N ARG A 59 -14.03 2.53 -20.24
CA ARG A 59 -15.19 1.70 -19.90
C ARG A 59 -15.36 0.50 -20.83
N ILE A 60 -15.16 0.68 -22.14
CA ILE A 60 -15.32 -0.39 -23.13
C ILE A 60 -14.28 -1.50 -22.92
N PHE A 61 -13.03 -1.16 -22.58
CA PHE A 61 -12.00 -2.15 -22.28
C PHE A 61 -12.26 -2.84 -20.93
N LEU A 62 -12.66 -2.07 -19.93
CA LEU A 62 -12.96 -2.54 -18.57
C LEU A 62 -14.17 -3.49 -18.51
N GLU A 63 -15.07 -3.45 -19.50
CA GLU A 63 -16.22 -4.35 -19.64
C GLU A 63 -15.90 -5.67 -20.36
N THR A 64 -14.68 -5.82 -20.92
CA THR A 64 -14.22 -7.11 -21.47
C THR A 64 -13.78 -8.06 -20.35
N ASP A 65 -13.81 -9.37 -20.61
CA ASP A 65 -13.34 -10.38 -19.64
C ASP A 65 -11.87 -10.15 -19.24
N VAL A 66 -11.02 -9.76 -20.19
CA VAL A 66 -9.62 -9.39 -19.94
C VAL A 66 -9.54 -8.12 -19.08
N GLY A 67 -10.35 -7.10 -19.38
CA GLY A 67 -10.42 -5.86 -18.61
C GLY A 67 -10.89 -6.08 -17.16
N PHE A 68 -11.85 -6.99 -16.96
CA PHE A 68 -12.28 -7.41 -15.63
C PHE A 68 -11.14 -8.09 -14.84
N GLY A 69 -10.38 -8.97 -15.48
CA GLY A 69 -9.17 -9.57 -14.89
C GLY A 69 -8.13 -8.52 -14.47
N VAL A 70 -7.92 -7.49 -15.30
CA VAL A 70 -7.02 -6.36 -14.98
C VAL A 70 -7.52 -5.55 -13.77
N GLN A 71 -8.83 -5.33 -13.63
CA GLN A 71 -9.40 -4.65 -12.46
C GLN A 71 -9.16 -5.44 -11.17
N ILE A 72 -9.46 -6.74 -11.18
CA ILE A 72 -9.24 -7.61 -10.02
C ILE A 72 -7.75 -7.60 -9.63
N PHE A 73 -6.85 -7.72 -10.62
CA PHE A 73 -5.42 -7.64 -10.38
C PHE A 73 -5.03 -6.32 -9.72
N TYR A 74 -5.55 -5.20 -10.21
CA TYR A 74 -5.23 -3.87 -9.68
C TYR A 74 -5.71 -3.67 -8.23
N ILE A 75 -6.92 -4.14 -7.92
CA ILE A 75 -7.46 -4.15 -6.54
C ILE A 75 -6.54 -4.99 -5.64
N GLY A 76 -6.16 -6.18 -6.11
CA GLY A 76 -5.24 -7.06 -5.41
C GLY A 76 -3.88 -6.41 -5.14
N ALA A 77 -3.28 -5.78 -6.16
CA ALA A 77 -2.00 -5.10 -6.04
C ALA A 77 -2.04 -3.94 -5.05
N THR A 78 -3.14 -3.16 -5.05
CA THR A 78 -3.35 -2.06 -4.11
C THR A 78 -3.40 -2.56 -2.67
N LEU A 79 -4.22 -3.59 -2.42
CA LEU A 79 -4.32 -4.22 -1.11
C LEU A 79 -2.98 -4.82 -0.67
N PHE A 80 -2.30 -5.55 -1.56
CA PHE A 80 -1.03 -6.20 -1.29
C PHE A 80 0.05 -5.21 -0.88
N ILE A 81 0.28 -4.15 -1.68
CA ILE A 81 1.38 -3.20 -1.42
C ILE A 81 1.20 -2.49 -0.08
N GLY A 82 0.00 -2.02 0.26
CA GLY A 82 -0.20 -1.31 1.52
C GLY A 82 -0.12 -2.18 2.77
N SER A 83 -0.53 -3.44 2.67
CA SER A 83 -0.60 -4.36 3.81
C SER A 83 0.64 -5.22 3.98
N TYR A 84 1.34 -5.58 2.90
CA TYR A 84 2.51 -6.45 2.95
C TYR A 84 3.70 -5.81 3.66
N PHE A 85 3.99 -4.54 3.35
CA PHE A 85 5.05 -3.81 4.04
C PHE A 85 4.70 -3.55 5.50
N THR A 86 3.40 -3.34 5.79
CA THR A 86 2.88 -3.23 7.14
C THR A 86 3.04 -4.55 7.91
N TYR A 87 2.76 -5.69 7.28
CA TYR A 87 3.03 -7.02 7.85
C TYR A 87 4.51 -7.23 8.19
N ARG A 88 5.42 -6.91 7.25
CA ARG A 88 6.86 -7.01 7.49
C ARG A 88 7.31 -6.12 8.65
N TYR A 89 6.75 -4.92 8.76
CA TYR A 89 7.05 -4.01 9.86
C TYR A 89 6.54 -4.52 11.20
N THR A 90 5.32 -5.06 11.25
CA THR A 90 4.78 -5.71 12.44
C THR A 90 5.64 -6.91 12.88
N GLN A 91 6.08 -7.74 11.93
CA GLN A 91 7.01 -8.85 12.21
C GLN A 91 8.34 -8.35 12.80
N TYR A 92 8.88 -7.25 12.27
CA TYR A 92 10.07 -6.60 12.81
C TYR A 92 9.85 -6.10 14.25
N LEU A 93 8.73 -5.43 14.52
CA LEU A 93 8.39 -4.95 15.87
C LEU A 93 8.15 -6.10 16.86
N ASN A 94 7.72 -7.27 16.40
CA ASN A 94 7.52 -8.46 17.24
C ASN A 94 8.82 -9.17 17.61
N LYS A 95 9.80 -9.18 16.70
CA LYS A 95 11.04 -9.92 16.88
C LYS A 95 12.15 -9.11 17.55
N THR A 96 12.03 -7.79 17.55
CA THR A 96 13.07 -6.89 18.05
C THR A 96 12.77 -6.48 19.49
N ASP A 97 13.79 -6.54 20.35
CA ASP A 97 13.68 -6.10 21.73
C ASP A 97 13.31 -4.60 21.81
N PRO A 98 12.28 -4.20 22.60
CA PRO A 98 11.88 -2.81 22.80
C PRO A 98 12.98 -1.85 23.29
N GLU A 99 14.06 -2.37 23.88
CA GLU A 99 15.22 -1.57 24.30
C GLU A 99 16.15 -1.23 23.14
N VAL A 100 16.21 -2.09 22.12
CA VAL A 100 17.05 -1.94 20.92
C VAL A 100 16.32 -1.17 19.81
N LEU A 101 14.99 -1.07 19.89
CA LEU A 101 14.20 -0.33 18.91
C LEU A 101 14.57 1.16 18.85
N LEU A 102 14.68 1.65 17.62
CA LEU A 102 14.91 3.06 17.35
C LEU A 102 13.74 3.93 17.87
N LYS A 103 14.04 5.19 18.20
CA LYS A 103 13.11 6.09 18.89
C LYS A 103 11.75 6.22 18.19
N ALA A 104 11.71 6.32 16.86
CA ALA A 104 10.47 6.43 16.10
C ALA A 104 9.71 5.09 16.06
N ASP A 105 10.41 3.96 15.93
CA ASP A 105 9.80 2.63 15.93
C ASP A 105 9.20 2.28 17.30
N LYS A 106 9.87 2.67 18.39
CA LYS A 106 9.35 2.51 19.75
C LYS A 106 8.06 3.31 19.97
N LYS A 107 7.95 4.50 19.36
CA LYS A 107 6.69 5.27 19.39
C LYS A 107 5.58 4.53 18.64
N ASN A 108 5.89 3.92 17.50
CA ASN A 108 4.96 3.16 16.68
C ASN A 108 4.45 1.88 17.36
N LEU A 109 5.16 1.38 18.37
CA LEU A 109 4.71 0.25 19.19
C LEU A 109 3.34 0.51 19.86
N ARG A 110 3.03 1.76 20.21
CA ARG A 110 1.73 2.15 20.78
C ARG A 110 0.56 1.97 19.81
N VAL A 111 0.82 2.05 18.51
CA VAL A 111 -0.18 1.90 17.44
C VAL A 111 -0.01 0.58 16.68
N LYS A 112 0.81 -0.33 17.19
CA LYS A 112 1.10 -1.65 16.61
C LYS A 112 -0.16 -2.45 16.27
N PHE A 113 -1.18 -2.38 17.14
CA PHE A 113 -2.46 -3.05 16.92
C PHE A 113 -3.17 -2.61 15.62
N ALA A 114 -3.02 -1.34 15.23
CA ALA A 114 -3.57 -0.87 13.95
C ALA A 114 -2.81 -1.47 12.77
N PHE A 115 -1.48 -1.59 12.86
CA PHE A 115 -0.66 -2.25 11.84
C PHE A 115 -0.99 -3.74 11.71
N GLU A 116 -1.21 -4.45 12.82
CA GLU A 116 -1.64 -5.86 12.82
C GLU A 116 -2.96 -6.06 12.08
N ARG A 117 -3.94 -5.18 12.29
CA ARG A 117 -5.23 -5.22 11.61
C ARG A 117 -5.15 -4.92 10.11
N VAL A 118 -4.16 -4.18 9.65
CA VAL A 118 -3.96 -3.92 8.22
C VAL A 118 -3.09 -5.00 7.60
N ALA A 119 -2.17 -5.59 8.37
CA ALA A 119 -1.22 -6.59 7.90
C ALA A 119 -1.92 -7.77 7.22
N TRP A 120 -2.95 -8.38 7.81
CA TRP A 120 -3.56 -9.60 7.25
C TRP A 120 -4.13 -9.43 5.82
N LEU A 121 -4.43 -8.20 5.39
CA LEU A 121 -4.97 -7.91 4.06
C LEU A 121 -3.99 -8.28 2.92
N TRP A 122 -2.71 -8.53 3.20
CA TRP A 122 -1.75 -8.86 2.14
C TRP A 122 -2.07 -10.20 1.49
N VAL A 123 -2.63 -11.14 2.26
CA VAL A 123 -3.06 -12.44 1.75
C VAL A 123 -4.24 -12.27 0.80
N VAL A 124 -5.21 -11.43 1.17
CA VAL A 124 -6.35 -11.10 0.30
C VAL A 124 -5.87 -10.43 -0.98
N GLY A 125 -4.97 -9.45 -0.87
CA GLY A 125 -4.38 -8.78 -2.03
C GLY A 125 -3.68 -9.76 -2.98
N ALA A 126 -2.89 -10.70 -2.44
CA ALA A 126 -2.22 -11.72 -3.24
C ALA A 126 -3.20 -12.65 -3.97
N LEU A 127 -4.28 -13.08 -3.30
CA LEU A 127 -5.30 -13.93 -3.91
C LEU A 127 -6.02 -13.23 -5.07
N PHE A 128 -6.34 -11.94 -4.91
CA PHE A 128 -6.93 -11.13 -5.98
C PHE A 128 -5.96 -10.97 -7.15
N MET A 129 -4.67 -10.73 -6.90
CA MET A 129 -3.68 -10.66 -7.98
C MET A 129 -3.62 -11.97 -8.78
N ILE A 130 -3.60 -13.12 -8.09
CA ILE A 130 -3.61 -14.44 -8.74
C ILE A 130 -4.88 -14.62 -9.57
N GLY A 131 -6.06 -14.37 -8.99
CA GLY A 131 -7.34 -14.49 -9.70
C GLY A 131 -7.43 -13.59 -10.93
N GLY A 132 -6.96 -12.34 -10.82
CA GLY A 132 -6.89 -11.41 -11.95
C GLY A 132 -5.98 -11.91 -13.06
N ILE A 133 -4.79 -12.42 -12.74
CA ILE A 133 -3.87 -13.02 -13.72
C ILE A 133 -4.50 -14.24 -14.38
N THR A 134 -5.14 -15.13 -13.62
CA THR A 134 -5.79 -16.33 -14.17
C THR A 134 -6.88 -15.97 -15.17
N ILE A 135 -7.71 -14.97 -14.87
CA ILE A 135 -8.75 -14.47 -15.79
C ILE A 135 -8.10 -13.89 -17.05
N ILE A 136 -7.09 -13.03 -16.89
CA ILE A 136 -6.38 -12.44 -18.04
C ILE A 136 -5.84 -13.55 -18.95
N LEU A 137 -5.13 -14.54 -18.40
CA LEU A 137 -4.54 -15.62 -19.19
C LEU A 137 -5.56 -16.57 -19.82
N TYR A 138 -6.74 -16.72 -19.22
CA TYR A 138 -7.80 -17.58 -19.76
C TYR A 138 -8.48 -16.95 -20.98
N TYR A 139 -8.58 -15.63 -21.03
CA TYR A 139 -9.26 -14.87 -22.08
C TYR A 139 -8.30 -14.19 -23.08
N LEU A 140 -6.99 -14.40 -22.93
CA LEU A 140 -5.96 -13.95 -23.88
C LEU A 140 -5.79 -14.98 -25.02
#